data_AF-A0A2N0DGJ9-F1
#
_entry.id   AF-A0A2N0DGJ9-F1
#
_cell.length_a   1.000
_cell.length_b   1.000
_cell.length_c   1.000
_cell.angle_alpha   90.00
_cell.angle_beta   90.00
_cell.angle_gamma   90.00
#
_symmetry.space_group_name_H-M   'P 1'
#
loop_
_entity.id
_entity.type
_entity.pdbx_description
1 polymer ?
#
loop_
_entity_poly.entity_id
_entity_poly.type
_entity_poly.pdbx_seq_one_letter_code
_entity_poly.pdbx_strand_id
1 'polypeptide(L)' 'MKFVSVIVLTFMSIFSGWLFYERYWKFRDCISQALSSCLTPGGDNLTQGGSLWAGFAGLFLLLAMMSAWRALRNGDDADK' A
#
# COMPACT_ATOMS: atom_id res chain seq x y z
N MET A 1 10.93 3.16 -21.74
CA MET A 1 11.64 2.75 -20.51
C MET A 1 10.86 1.61 -19.84
N LYS A 2 11.32 0.36 -19.95
CA LYS A 2 10.57 -0.84 -19.52
C LYS A 2 10.19 -0.86 -18.02
N PHE A 3 10.95 -0.16 -17.18
CA PHE A 3 10.78 -0.18 -15.71
C PHE A 3 10.05 1.03 -15.12
N VAL A 4 9.68 2.04 -15.91
CA VAL A 4 9.03 3.25 -15.35
C VAL A 4 7.72 2.90 -14.65
N SER A 5 6.89 2.04 -15.25
CA SER A 5 5.65 1.59 -14.60
C SER A 5 5.90 0.82 -13.30
N VAL A 6 6.96 0.01 -13.25
CA VAL A 6 7.36 -0.72 -12.03
C VAL A 6 7.72 0.26 -10.92
N ILE A 7 8.55 1.26 -11.23
CA ILE A 7 9.00 2.28 -10.27
C ILE A 7 7.81 3.08 -9.73
N VAL A 8 6.92 3.54 -10.61
CA VAL A 8 5.74 4.33 -10.22
C VAL A 8 4.80 3.51 -9.33
N LEU A 9 4.51 2.26 -9.70
CA LEU A 9 3.62 1.38 -8.92
C LEU A 9 4.21 1.05 -7.56
N THR A 10 5.52 0.77 -7.49
CA THR A 10 6.23 0.54 -6.22
C THR A 10 6.18 1.78 -5.33
N PHE A 11 6.39 2.98 -5.88
CA PHE A 11 6.31 4.22 -5.11
C PHE A 11 4.90 4.46 -4.55
N MET A 12 3.86 4.25 -5.37
CA MET A 12 2.46 4.33 -4.92
C MET A 12 2.12 3.30 -3.84
N SER A 13 2.65 2.08 -3.95
CA SER A 13 2.52 1.05 -2.92
C SER A 13 3.16 1.50 -1.60
N ILE A 14 4.39 2.01 -1.64
CA ILE A 14 5.12 2.46 -0.44
C ILE A 14 4.39 3.65 0.20
N PHE A 15 3.98 4.64 -0.59
CA PHE A 15 3.26 5.80 -0.09
C PHE A 15 1.92 5.42 0.57
N SER A 16 1.18 4.50 -0.05
CA SER A 16 -0.07 3.99 0.51
C SER A 16 0.16 3.18 1.79
N GLY A 17 1.25 2.39 1.84
CA GLY A 17 1.66 1.67 3.04
C GLY A 17 2.05 2.59 4.20
N TRP A 18 2.71 3.72 3.89
CA TRP A 18 3.01 4.76 4.87
C TRP A 18 1.73 5.37 5.45
N LEU A 19 0.76 5.73 4.60
CA LEU A 19 -0.53 6.27 5.06
C LEU A 19 -1.30 5.25 5.92
N PHE A 20 -1.27 3.97 5.54
CA PHE A 20 -1.80 2.89 6.37
C PHE A 20 -1.11 2.82 7.74
N TYR A 21 0.21 2.95 7.77
CA TYR A 21 0.96 2.90 9.03
C TYR A 21 0.57 4.06 9.97
N GLU A 22 0.62 5.29 9.47
CA GLU A 22 0.31 6.49 10.24
C GLU A 22 -1.14 6.55 10.70
N ARG A 23 -2.10 6.14 9.86
CA ARG A 23 -3.54 6.29 10.17
C ARG A 23 -4.17 5.08 10.84
N TYR A 24 -3.63 3.87 10.62
CA TYR A 24 -4.24 2.64 11.12
C TYR A 24 -3.30 1.82 11.99
N TRP A 25 -2.13 1.44 11.46
CA TRP A 25 -1.29 0.43 12.12
C TRP A 25 -0.75 0.91 13.47
N LYS A 26 -0.34 2.18 13.56
CA LYS A 26 0.16 2.80 14.79
C LYS A 26 -0.86 2.76 15.94
N PHE A 27 -2.15 2.79 15.61
CA PHE A 27 -3.24 2.82 16.58
C PHE A 27 -3.98 1.47 16.66
N ARG A 28 -3.44 0.41 16.03
CA ARG A 28 -4.09 -0.90 15.94
C ARG A 28 -4.45 -1.50 17.29
N ASP A 29 -3.56 -1.39 18.28
CA ASP A 29 -3.78 -1.92 19.62
C ASP A 29 -4.85 -1.14 20.39
N CYS A 30 -4.98 0.16 20.10
CA CYS A 30 -6.08 0.95 20.62
C CYS A 30 -7.40 0.52 19.96
N ILE A 31 -7.41 0.39 18.62
CA ILE A 31 -8.60 -0.02 17.83
C ILE A 31 -9.08 -1.42 18.24
N SER A 32 -8.18 -2.35 18.56
CA SER A 32 -8.54 -3.70 18.97
C SER A 32 -9.14 -3.78 20.38
N GLN A 33 -8.83 -2.81 21.25
CA GLN A 33 -9.37 -2.72 22.61
C GLN A 33 -10.62 -1.84 22.70
N ALA A 34 -10.78 -0.86 21.81
CA ALA A 34 -11.94 0.00 21.75
C ALA A 34 -13.09 -0.66 20.98
N LEU A 35 -14.20 -0.97 21.66
CA LEU A 35 -15.44 -1.46 21.05
C LEU A 35 -16.13 -0.46 20.10
N SER A 36 -15.62 0.77 19.93
CA SER A 36 -16.30 1.82 19.15
C SER A 36 -15.42 2.78 18.33
N SER A 37 -14.28 3.30 18.81
CA SER A 37 -13.23 3.96 17.98
C SER A 37 -12.08 4.49 18.85
N CYS A 38 -10.86 4.53 18.33
CA CYS A 38 -9.80 5.33 18.95
C CYS A 38 -9.75 6.72 18.33
N LEU A 39 -10.20 7.69 19.13
CA LEU A 39 -10.18 9.10 18.78
C LEU A 39 -8.81 9.67 19.19
N THR A 40 -8.14 10.39 18.28
CA THR A 40 -7.12 11.38 18.69
C THR A 40 -7.79 12.37 19.67
N PRO A 41 -7.08 12.99 20.63
CA PRO A 41 -7.64 14.02 21.52
C PRO A 41 -8.41 15.16 20.82
N GLY A 42 -8.26 15.34 19.51
CA GLY A 42 -9.04 16.25 18.66
C GLY A 42 -10.33 15.68 18.05
N GLY A 43 -10.72 14.43 18.33
CA GLY A 43 -11.99 13.85 17.88
C GLY A 43 -12.01 13.26 16.47
N ASP A 44 -10.86 13.16 15.80
CA ASP A 44 -10.78 12.60 14.44
C ASP A 44 -10.92 11.06 14.44
N ASN A 45 -11.75 10.57 13.53
CA ASN A 45 -12.07 9.16 13.37
C ASN A 45 -11.01 8.47 12.49
N LEU A 46 -9.93 8.01 13.12
CA LEU A 46 -8.76 7.46 12.42
C LEU A 46 -8.99 6.06 11.81
N THR A 47 -9.97 5.32 12.33
CA THR A 47 -10.15 3.88 12.10
C THR A 47 -10.70 3.53 10.71
N GLN A 48 -11.63 4.33 10.17
CA GLN A 48 -12.41 3.92 8.99
C GLN A 48 -11.72 4.19 7.65
N GLY A 49 -10.91 5.25 7.58
CA GLY A 49 -10.11 5.56 6.38
C GLY A 49 -8.76 4.85 6.34
N GLY A 50 -8.25 4.44 7.50
CA GLY A 50 -6.91 3.86 7.63
C GLY A 50 -6.74 2.51 6.93
N SER A 51 -7.69 1.58 7.09
CA SER A 51 -7.62 0.23 6.52
C SER A 51 -7.71 0.19 5.00
N LEU A 52 -8.40 1.16 4.38
CA LEU A 52 -8.48 1.32 2.93
C LEU A 52 -7.10 1.49 2.28
N TRP A 53 -6.18 2.18 2.95
CA TRP A 53 -4.81 2.38 2.45
C TRP A 53 -4.01 1.07 2.36
N ALA A 54 -4.29 0.08 3.21
CA ALA A 54 -3.69 -1.25 3.06
C ALA A 54 -4.16 -1.95 1.78
N GLY A 55 -5.44 -1.80 1.43
CA GLY A 55 -5.98 -2.32 0.17
C GLY A 55 -5.27 -1.72 -1.04
N PHE A 56 -5.09 -0.39 -1.06
CA PHE A 56 -4.34 0.29 -2.13
C PHE A 56 -2.87 -0.13 -2.17
N ALA A 57 -2.21 -0.23 -1.02
CA ALA A 57 -0.83 -0.70 -0.94
C ALA A 57 -0.67 -2.11 -1.55
N GLY A 58 -1.54 -3.05 -1.16
CA GLY A 58 -1.54 -4.41 -1.69
C GLY A 58 -1.80 -4.47 -3.20
N LEU A 59 -2.78 -3.70 -3.68
CA LEU A 59 -3.11 -3.64 -5.11
C LEU A 59 -1.94 -3.11 -5.94
N PHE A 60 -1.34 -1.99 -5.53
CA PHE A 60 -0.22 -1.42 -6.27
C PHE A 60 1.02 -2.32 -6.23
N LEU A 61 1.29 -3.00 -5.12
CA LEU A 61 2.37 -3.98 -5.02
C LEU A 61 2.15 -5.14 -5.99
N LEU A 62 0.95 -5.70 -6.02
CA LEU A 62 0.57 -6.80 -6.92
C LEU A 62 0.76 -6.40 -8.39
N LEU A 63 0.31 -5.20 -8.76
CA LEU A 63 0.51 -4.66 -10.11
C LEU A 63 1.99 -4.42 -10.43
N ALA A 64 2.77 -3.92 -9.47
CA ALA A 64 4.21 -3.74 -9.61
C ALA A 64 4.90 -5.09 -9.90
N MET A 65 4.56 -6.14 -9.13
CA MET A 65 5.11 -7.49 -9.33
C MET A 65 4.74 -8.06 -10.71
N MET A 66 3.47 -7.95 -11.13
CA MET A 66 3.05 -8.39 -12.46
C MET A 66 3.78 -7.64 -13.58
N SER A 67 3.95 -6.32 -13.43
CA SER A 67 4.64 -5.50 -14.42
C SER A 67 6.14 -5.82 -14.49
N ALA A 68 6.79 -6.06 -13.35
CA ALA A 68 8.18 -6.49 -13.28
C ALA A 68 8.35 -7.88 -13.92
N TRP A 69 7.48 -8.84 -13.60
CA TRP A 69 7.52 -10.18 -14.18
C TRP A 69 7.37 -10.16 -15.70
N ARG A 70 6.45 -9.36 -16.24
CA ARG A 70 6.29 -9.18 -17.69
C ARG A 70 7.51 -8.51 -18.33
N ALA A 71 8.09 -7.51 -17.67
CA ALA A 71 9.27 -6.80 -18.19
C ALA A 71 10.50 -7.73 -18.26
N LEU A 72 10.67 -8.61 -17.27
CA LEU A 72 11.73 -9.61 -17.24
C LEU A 72 11.52 -10.68 -18.32
N ARG A 73 10.30 -11.25 -18.43
CA ARG A 73 9.99 -12.27 -19.45
C ARG A 73 10.19 -11.77 -20.88
N ASN A 74 9.74 -10.55 -21.18
CA ASN A 74 9.93 -9.94 -22.50
C ASN A 74 11.38 -9.45 -22.73
N GLY A 75 12.24 -9.50 -21.71
CA GLY A 75 13.68 -9.31 -21.85
C GLY A 75 14.36 -10.60 -22.31
N ASP A 76 13.98 -11.72 -21.72
CA ASP A 76 14.51 -13.06 -22.06
C ASP A 76 14.18 -13.48 -23.51
N ASP A 77 13.00 -13.10 -24.02
CA ASP A 77 12.60 -13.39 -25.41
C ASP A 77 13.35 -12.54 -26.46
N ALA A 78 14.02 -11.46 -26.07
CA ALA A 78 14.75 -10.57 -26.98
C ALA A 78 16.25 -10.90 -27.10
N ASP A 79 16.76 -11.80 -26.26
CA ASP A 79 18.15 -12.27 -26.26
C ASP A 79 18.34 -13.58 -27.07
N LYS A 80 17.25 -14.17 -27.56
CA LYS A 80 17.21 -15.35 -28.44
C LYS A 80 17.08 -14.96 -29.89
#